data_AF-A0A4Y2TTM2-F1
#
_entry.id   AF-A0A4Y2TTM2-F1
#
_cell.length_a   1.000
_cell.length_b   1.000
_cell.length_c   1.000
_cell.angle_alpha   90.00
_cell.angle_beta   90.00
_cell.angle_gamma   90.00
#
_symmetry.space_group_name_H-M   'P 1'
#
loop_
_entity.id
_entity.type
_entity.pdbx_description
1 polymer ?
#
loop_
_entity_poly.entity_id
_entity_poly.type
_entity_poly.pdbx_seq_one_letter_code
_entity_poly.pdbx_strand_id
1 'polypeptide(L)'
;MAFRVPSGSLPTLKKLKPFAYLEISIYVALQTEAGPLFVGVEWKFGEWRDNSVVLVIWPTFKITRAFSSVETIEAMYALKTGVLEQWSVQQVIDCAAAPNRGCGGGDTCLTVEWLYESGAKIVLAQDYPFTGETGECKKAQSEKTVSIAKNFTCDSFVGEEYLMLLHLAHHGPLIAAVDATGWQDYLGGIIQFNCDNERNHAVQIVGYDLTGEIPYYIVRNSWGTEFGNDGYLNIVIGKNMCRIAEEVSAVDVI
;
A
#
# COMPACT_ATOMS: atom_id res chain seq x y z
N MET A 1 4.17 -29.36 -42.90
CA MET A 1 2.77 -28.99 -42.62
C MET A 1 2.78 -27.51 -42.25
N ALA A 2 2.22 -26.65 -43.10
CA ALA A 2 2.26 -25.20 -42.93
C ALA A 2 0.95 -24.72 -42.30
N PHE A 3 1.03 -23.82 -41.32
CA PHE A 3 -0.10 -22.97 -40.92
C PHE A 3 0.32 -21.51 -41.04
N ARG A 4 -0.35 -20.79 -41.94
CA ARG A 4 -0.27 -19.33 -42.14
C ARG A 4 -1.22 -18.67 -41.13
N VAL A 5 -0.79 -17.57 -40.51
CA VAL A 5 -1.63 -16.69 -39.69
C VAL A 5 -1.83 -15.36 -40.46
N PRO A 6 -3.02 -14.72 -40.42
CA PRO A 6 -3.37 -13.60 -41.29
C PRO A 6 -2.69 -12.27 -40.89
N SER A 7 -2.35 -11.46 -41.89
CA SER A 7 -1.93 -10.07 -41.74
C SER A 7 -3.12 -9.17 -41.37
N GLY A 8 -3.28 -8.89 -40.08
CA GLY A 8 -4.17 -7.86 -39.55
C GLY A 8 -3.36 -6.72 -38.94
N SER A 9 -3.71 -5.50 -39.29
CA SER A 9 -3.05 -4.23 -38.98
C SER A 9 -2.79 -3.99 -37.48
N LEU A 10 -1.52 -3.74 -37.13
CA LEU A 10 -1.12 -3.08 -35.89
C LEU A 10 -1.71 -1.65 -35.84
N PRO A 11 -2.39 -1.23 -34.76
CA PRO A 11 -2.77 0.16 -34.59
C PRO A 11 -1.51 1.00 -34.39
N THR A 12 -1.29 1.96 -35.29
CA THR A 12 -0.27 3.00 -35.17
C THR A 12 -0.43 3.77 -33.84
N LEU A 13 0.55 3.63 -32.94
CA LEU A 13 0.74 4.47 -31.77
C LEU A 13 0.96 5.92 -32.23
N LYS A 14 -0.05 6.77 -32.02
CA LYS A 14 0.10 8.22 -32.16
C LYS A 14 1.05 8.71 -31.08
N LYS A 15 2.16 9.34 -31.51
CA LYS A 15 3.10 10.08 -30.65
C LYS A 15 2.34 11.07 -29.77
N LEU A 16 2.32 10.84 -28.46
CA LEU A 16 2.01 11.84 -27.45
C LEU A 16 3.33 12.41 -26.90
N LYS A 17 3.38 13.73 -26.75
CA LYS A 17 4.55 14.52 -26.31
C LYS A 17 4.78 14.36 -24.79
N PRO A 18 6.00 14.55 -24.29
CA PRO A 18 6.36 14.25 -22.91
C PRO A 18 5.90 15.37 -21.96
N PHE A 19 5.11 15.02 -20.96
CA PHE A 19 5.08 15.72 -19.68
C PHE A 19 5.59 14.74 -18.63
N ALA A 20 6.60 15.14 -17.87
CA ALA A 20 7.20 14.32 -16.84
C ALA A 20 6.21 14.19 -15.67
N TYR A 21 5.59 13.02 -15.53
CA TYR A 21 4.85 12.61 -14.34
C TYR A 21 5.46 11.29 -13.86
N LEU A 22 5.52 11.10 -12.55
CA LEU A 22 5.98 9.87 -11.92
C LEU A 22 4.87 8.80 -12.13
N GLU A 23 5.05 7.95 -13.14
CA GLU A 23 4.17 6.80 -13.39
C GLU A 23 4.40 5.74 -12.30
N ILE A 24 3.56 5.71 -11.27
CA ILE A 24 3.52 4.59 -10.32
C ILE A 24 2.71 3.46 -10.96
N SER A 25 3.38 2.65 -11.78
CA SER A 25 2.83 1.38 -12.23
C SER A 25 2.94 0.37 -11.10
N ILE A 26 1.82 -0.25 -10.68
CA ILE A 26 1.92 -1.52 -9.95
C ILE A 26 2.38 -2.56 -10.98
N TYR A 27 3.63 -2.97 -10.89
CA TYR A 27 4.19 -3.97 -11.78
C TYR A 27 3.76 -5.36 -11.30
N VAL A 28 2.72 -5.92 -11.90
CA VAL A 28 2.47 -7.37 -11.83
C VAL A 28 3.35 -8.01 -12.88
N ALA A 29 4.33 -8.82 -12.46
CA ALA A 29 5.15 -9.59 -13.39
C ALA A 29 4.30 -10.67 -14.09
N LEU A 30 3.97 -10.48 -15.37
CA LEU A 30 3.49 -11.56 -16.22
C LEU A 30 4.68 -12.24 -16.90
N GLN A 31 4.85 -13.54 -16.64
CA GLN A 31 5.90 -14.34 -17.26
C GLN A 31 5.54 -14.64 -18.71
N THR A 32 6.39 -14.21 -19.66
CA THR A 32 6.28 -14.57 -21.09
C THR A 32 7.49 -15.38 -21.55
N GLU A 33 7.36 -16.07 -22.68
CA GLU A 33 8.45 -16.87 -23.28
C GLU A 33 9.71 -16.05 -23.65
N ALA A 34 9.62 -14.71 -23.66
CA ALA A 34 10.72 -13.79 -23.95
C ALA A 34 11.33 -13.12 -22.71
N GLY A 35 10.92 -13.50 -21.49
CA GLY A 35 11.26 -12.83 -20.24
C GLY A 35 10.07 -12.08 -19.62
N PRO A 36 10.25 -11.42 -18.47
CA PRO A 36 9.15 -10.69 -17.81
C PRO A 36 8.67 -9.54 -18.71
N LEU A 37 7.40 -9.56 -19.08
CA LEU A 37 6.73 -8.46 -19.77
C LEU A 37 6.01 -7.62 -18.71
N PHE A 38 6.51 -6.41 -18.49
CA PHE A 38 5.95 -5.44 -17.55
C PHE A 38 4.65 -4.87 -18.15
N VAL A 39 3.50 -5.32 -17.67
CA VAL A 39 2.19 -4.75 -18.03
C VAL A 39 1.67 -4.01 -16.80
N GLY A 40 2.00 -2.73 -16.70
CA GLY A 40 1.50 -1.86 -15.63
C GLY A 40 -0.01 -1.68 -15.75
N VAL A 41 -0.74 -1.93 -14.67
CA VAL A 41 -2.03 -1.28 -14.48
C VAL A 41 -1.73 0.02 -13.74
N GLU A 42 -1.95 1.14 -14.41
CA GLU A 42 -1.71 2.47 -13.86
C GLU A 42 -2.81 2.77 -12.83
N TRP A 43 -2.50 2.59 -11.55
CA TRP A 43 -3.37 2.96 -10.44
C TRP A 43 -2.74 4.14 -9.69
N LYS A 44 -3.23 5.35 -9.95
CA LYS A 44 -2.92 6.51 -9.13
C LYS A 44 -3.74 6.45 -7.85
N PHE A 45 -3.19 5.86 -6.79
CA PHE A 45 -3.92 5.79 -5.51
C PHE A 45 -3.96 7.12 -4.74
N GLY A 46 -3.05 8.06 -5.06
CA GLY A 46 -2.98 9.38 -4.40
C GLY A 46 -4.28 10.17 -4.53
N GLU A 47 -4.83 10.30 -5.74
CA GLU A 47 -6.06 11.07 -6.01
C GLU A 47 -7.33 10.42 -5.40
N TRP A 48 -7.30 9.12 -5.09
CA TRP A 48 -8.52 8.37 -4.78
C TRP A 48 -9.08 8.65 -3.38
N ARG A 49 -8.24 8.88 -2.37
CA ARG A 49 -8.70 9.25 -1.01
C ARG A 49 -8.74 10.76 -0.75
N ASP A 50 -8.52 11.56 -1.80
CA ASP A 50 -8.17 12.98 -1.70
C ASP A 50 -9.33 13.91 -1.32
N ASN A 51 -10.54 13.40 -1.11
CA ASN A 51 -11.63 14.18 -0.50
C ASN A 51 -11.81 13.93 1.00
N SER A 52 -11.16 12.89 1.54
CA SER A 52 -11.31 12.46 2.94
C SER A 52 -10.04 12.63 3.76
N VAL A 53 -8.87 12.78 3.10
CA VAL A 53 -7.53 12.80 3.73
C VAL A 53 -6.92 14.21 3.79
N VAL A 54 -7.54 15.22 3.14
CA VAL A 54 -7.03 16.61 2.98
C VAL A 54 -6.64 17.31 4.28
N LEU A 55 -7.06 16.83 5.44
CA LEU A 55 -6.82 17.52 6.71
C LEU A 55 -6.30 16.61 7.83
N VAL A 56 -5.51 15.58 7.49
CA VAL A 56 -4.81 14.76 8.48
C VAL A 56 -3.53 15.51 8.93
N ILE A 57 -3.69 16.70 9.50
CA ILE A 57 -2.61 17.50 10.09
C ILE A 57 -2.55 17.19 11.59
N TRP A 58 -1.41 16.60 12.02
CA TRP A 58 -0.82 16.61 13.36
C TRP A 58 -1.82 16.64 14.55
N PRO A 59 -2.24 15.48 15.11
CA PRO A 59 -1.35 14.46 15.67
C PRO A 59 -1.79 13.02 15.31
N THR A 60 -1.66 12.65 14.03
CA THR A 60 -2.27 11.44 13.45
C THR A 60 -1.30 10.27 13.20
N PHE A 61 -0.09 10.32 13.76
CA PHE A 61 0.89 9.22 13.74
C PHE A 61 0.33 7.86 14.20
N LYS A 62 -0.84 7.85 14.85
CA LYS A 62 -1.39 6.72 15.58
C LYS A 62 -2.44 5.89 14.84
N ILE A 63 -2.98 6.39 13.72
CA ILE A 63 -4.00 5.70 12.89
C ILE A 63 -3.42 5.03 11.64
N THR A 64 -2.12 5.18 11.42
CA THR A 64 -1.41 4.87 10.17
C THR A 64 -1.35 3.36 9.91
N ARG A 65 -1.41 2.56 10.97
CA ARG A 65 -1.66 1.10 10.91
C ARG A 65 -2.98 0.73 10.21
N ALA A 66 -4.05 1.50 10.45
CA ALA A 66 -5.35 1.20 9.86
C ALA A 66 -5.36 1.61 8.38
N PHE A 67 -4.72 2.75 8.08
CA PHE A 67 -4.53 3.20 6.69
C PHE A 67 -3.73 2.18 5.88
N SER A 68 -2.52 1.83 6.33
CA SER A 68 -1.64 0.88 5.62
C SER A 68 -2.28 -0.50 5.40
N SER A 69 -2.97 -1.05 6.42
CA SER A 69 -3.69 -2.32 6.26
C SER A 69 -4.83 -2.23 5.26
N VAL A 70 -5.68 -1.19 5.36
CA VAL A 70 -6.82 -1.05 4.45
C VAL A 70 -6.37 -0.72 3.02
N GLU A 71 -5.34 0.11 2.84
CA GLU A 71 -4.78 0.41 1.51
C GLU A 71 -4.17 -0.83 0.85
N THR A 72 -3.60 -1.74 1.65
CA THR A 72 -3.13 -3.04 1.17
C THR A 72 -4.30 -3.93 0.77
N ILE A 73 -5.38 -3.97 1.55
CA ILE A 73 -6.62 -4.67 1.15
C ILE A 73 -7.21 -4.08 -0.14
N GLU A 74 -7.25 -2.76 -0.30
CA GLU A 74 -7.73 -2.09 -1.52
C GLU A 74 -6.92 -2.53 -2.75
N ALA A 75 -5.59 -2.51 -2.65
CA ALA A 75 -4.71 -2.92 -3.72
C ALA A 75 -4.86 -4.42 -4.04
N MET A 76 -4.90 -5.29 -3.03
CA MET A 76 -5.09 -6.73 -3.22
C MET A 76 -6.47 -7.06 -3.81
N TYR A 77 -7.51 -6.31 -3.42
CA TYR A 77 -8.84 -6.41 -4.00
C TYR A 77 -8.85 -5.98 -5.47
N ALA A 78 -8.16 -4.89 -5.80
CA ALA A 78 -8.01 -4.44 -7.18
C ALA A 78 -7.23 -5.46 -8.04
N LEU A 79 -6.15 -6.05 -7.50
CA LEU A 79 -5.39 -7.11 -8.17
C LEU A 79 -6.25 -8.36 -8.43
N LYS A 80 -7.11 -8.73 -7.47
CA LYS A 80 -7.98 -9.91 -7.58
C LYS A 80 -9.16 -9.70 -8.52
N THR A 81 -9.77 -8.52 -8.52
CA THR A 81 -11.08 -8.28 -9.16
C THR A 81 -11.00 -7.37 -10.40
N GLY A 82 -9.90 -6.63 -10.56
CA GLY A 82 -9.78 -5.57 -11.55
C GLY A 82 -10.53 -4.28 -11.20
N VAL A 83 -11.12 -4.18 -10.00
CA VAL A 83 -11.91 -3.02 -9.55
C VAL A 83 -11.26 -2.39 -8.34
N LEU A 84 -10.97 -1.10 -8.43
CA LEU A 84 -10.52 -0.30 -7.30
C LEU A 84 -11.73 0.18 -6.49
N GLU A 85 -11.71 -0.10 -5.18
CA GLU A 85 -12.76 0.26 -4.24
C GLU A 85 -12.16 0.96 -3.02
N GLN A 86 -12.95 1.81 -2.35
CA GLN A 86 -12.56 2.42 -1.08
C GLN A 86 -13.20 1.68 0.08
N TRP A 87 -12.36 1.11 0.92
CA TRP A 87 -12.80 0.37 2.11
C TRP A 87 -12.67 1.24 3.37
N SER A 88 -13.51 1.00 4.37
CA SER A 88 -13.57 1.85 5.56
C SER A 88 -12.36 1.66 6.48
N VAL A 89 -11.50 2.67 6.51
CA VAL A 89 -10.44 2.81 7.53
C VAL A 89 -11.06 3.01 8.91
N GLN A 90 -12.14 3.77 9.01
CA GLN A 90 -12.77 4.07 10.30
C GLN A 90 -13.32 2.83 10.98
N GLN A 91 -13.87 1.89 10.22
CA GLN A 91 -14.30 0.61 10.77
C GLN A 91 -13.12 -0.13 11.42
N VAL A 92 -11.93 -0.11 10.82
CA VAL A 92 -10.73 -0.72 11.41
C VAL A 92 -10.26 0.06 12.65
N ILE A 93 -10.35 1.39 12.65
CA ILE A 93 -10.03 2.22 13.83
C ILE A 93 -10.94 1.86 15.01
N ASP A 94 -12.26 1.79 14.79
CA ASP A 94 -13.25 1.61 15.85
C ASP A 94 -13.35 0.15 16.31
N CYS A 95 -13.30 -0.81 15.37
CA CYS A 95 -13.58 -2.22 15.67
C CYS A 95 -12.33 -3.02 16.03
N ALA A 96 -11.13 -2.62 15.59
CA ALA A 96 -9.88 -3.22 16.03
C ALA A 96 -9.34 -2.58 17.33
N ALA A 97 -10.16 -1.86 18.10
CA ALA A 97 -9.77 -1.11 19.30
C ALA A 97 -9.62 -1.96 20.59
N ALA A 98 -9.86 -3.27 20.55
CA ALA A 98 -9.53 -4.18 21.65
C ALA A 98 -8.07 -4.70 21.56
N PRO A 99 -7.56 -5.08 20.37
CA PRO A 99 -6.13 -5.35 20.20
C PRO A 99 -5.31 -4.06 19.96
N ASN A 100 -5.92 -2.99 19.48
CA ASN A 100 -5.26 -1.68 19.29
C ASN A 100 -5.92 -0.58 20.11
N ARG A 101 -5.44 0.66 20.08
CA ARG A 101 -5.97 1.77 20.91
C ARG A 101 -6.79 2.78 20.11
N GLY A 102 -7.43 2.37 19.00
CA GLY A 102 -8.07 3.28 18.05
C GLY A 102 -7.05 4.32 17.55
N CYS A 103 -7.35 5.61 17.74
CA CYS A 103 -6.44 6.75 17.48
C CYS A 103 -5.32 6.92 18.55
N GLY A 104 -5.31 6.10 19.60
CA GLY A 104 -4.28 6.06 20.63
C GLY A 104 -3.00 5.31 20.22
N GLY A 105 -3.00 4.67 19.05
CA GLY A 105 -1.89 3.91 18.48
C GLY A 105 -2.26 2.45 18.25
N GLY A 106 -1.27 1.66 17.88
CA GLY A 106 -1.39 0.22 17.75
C GLY A 106 -0.30 -0.33 16.85
N ASP A 107 -0.53 -1.54 16.39
CA ASP A 107 0.48 -2.38 15.76
C ASP A 107 -0.09 -2.97 14.45
N THR A 108 0.77 -3.10 13.43
CA THR A 108 0.30 -3.55 12.11
C THR A 108 -0.07 -5.03 12.14
N CYS A 109 0.72 -5.86 12.83
CA CYS A 109 0.45 -7.26 13.04
C CYS A 109 -0.84 -7.49 13.80
N LEU A 110 -1.04 -6.82 14.94
CA LEU A 110 -2.29 -6.93 15.71
C LEU A 110 -3.52 -6.51 14.89
N THR A 111 -3.35 -5.56 13.97
CA THR A 111 -4.43 -5.16 13.06
C THR A 111 -4.75 -6.26 12.05
N VAL A 112 -3.74 -6.86 11.42
CA VAL A 112 -3.94 -7.95 10.44
C VAL A 112 -4.45 -9.23 11.11
N GLU A 113 -3.91 -9.60 12.27
CA GLU A 113 -4.40 -10.73 13.07
C GLU A 113 -5.88 -10.56 13.42
N TRP A 114 -6.27 -9.37 13.91
CA TRP A 114 -7.67 -9.06 14.20
C TRP A 114 -8.57 -9.21 12.98
N LEU A 115 -8.14 -8.71 11.82
CA LEU A 115 -8.91 -8.80 10.57
C LEU A 115 -9.24 -10.25 10.21
N TYR A 116 -8.29 -11.16 10.41
CA TYR A 116 -8.49 -12.58 10.17
C TYR A 116 -9.30 -13.25 11.28
N GLU A 117 -8.87 -13.14 12.54
CA GLU A 117 -9.45 -13.89 13.66
C GLU A 117 -10.89 -13.51 13.95
N SER A 118 -11.24 -12.23 13.82
CA SER A 118 -12.61 -11.77 14.01
C SER A 118 -13.53 -12.09 12.83
N GLY A 119 -12.97 -12.53 11.69
CA GLY A 119 -13.70 -12.66 10.43
C GLY A 119 -14.27 -11.31 9.96
N ALA A 120 -13.52 -10.22 10.17
CA ALA A 120 -13.96 -8.88 9.88
C ALA A 120 -14.39 -8.75 8.42
N LYS A 121 -15.59 -8.18 8.23
CA LYS A 121 -16.13 -7.79 6.93
C LYS A 121 -16.02 -6.28 6.82
N ILE A 122 -14.96 -5.80 6.17
CA ILE A 122 -14.78 -4.36 5.98
C ILE A 122 -15.78 -3.89 4.92
N VAL A 123 -16.56 -2.87 5.25
CA VAL A 123 -17.53 -2.25 4.35
C VAL A 123 -16.88 -1.12 3.54
N LEU A 124 -17.58 -0.64 2.52
CA LEU A 124 -17.15 0.53 1.75
C LEU A 124 -17.02 1.77 2.66
N ALA A 125 -16.08 2.66 2.33
CA ALA A 125 -15.85 3.89 3.07
C ALA A 125 -17.11 4.77 3.16
N GLN A 126 -17.98 4.75 2.15
CA GLN A 126 -19.25 5.48 2.17
C GLN A 126 -20.26 4.94 3.21
N ASP A 127 -20.20 3.63 3.51
CA ASP A 127 -21.12 2.97 4.44
C ASP A 127 -20.63 3.08 5.90
N TYR A 128 -19.33 3.37 6.07
CA TYR A 128 -18.73 3.69 7.37
C TYR A 128 -17.72 4.84 7.19
N PRO A 129 -18.20 6.11 7.16
CA PRO A 129 -17.37 7.27 6.86
C PRO A 129 -16.27 7.53 7.88
N PHE A 130 -15.17 8.12 7.40
CA PHE A 130 -14.03 8.53 8.22
C PHE A 130 -14.37 9.73 9.11
N THR A 131 -14.09 9.60 10.40
CA THR A 131 -14.25 10.66 11.41
C THR A 131 -12.91 11.09 12.01
N GLY A 132 -11.86 10.27 11.89
CA GLY A 132 -10.53 10.58 12.41
C GLY A 132 -10.42 10.51 13.94
N GLU A 133 -11.43 9.96 14.61
CA GLU A 133 -11.49 9.82 16.06
C GLU A 133 -11.83 8.37 16.43
N THR A 134 -11.46 7.93 17.64
CA THR A 134 -11.89 6.60 18.14
C THR A 134 -13.37 6.64 18.48
N GLY A 135 -14.19 5.95 17.70
CA GLY A 135 -15.62 5.76 17.97
C GLY A 135 -15.93 4.38 18.57
N GLU A 136 -17.21 4.17 18.87
CA GLU A 136 -17.71 2.82 19.15
C GLU A 136 -17.77 2.01 17.86
N CYS A 137 -17.38 0.73 17.93
CA CYS A 137 -17.51 -0.18 16.79
C CYS A 137 -18.98 -0.36 16.40
N LYS A 138 -19.33 0.12 15.20
CA LYS A 138 -20.67 -0.01 14.65
C LYS A 138 -20.81 -1.32 13.89
N LYS A 139 -22.00 -1.92 13.92
CA LYS A 139 -22.31 -3.06 13.06
C LYS A 139 -22.29 -2.62 11.60
N ALA A 140 -21.43 -3.26 10.82
CA ALA A 140 -21.38 -3.14 9.37
C ALA A 140 -22.77 -3.41 8.76
N GLN A 141 -23.28 -2.46 7.99
CA GLN A 141 -24.47 -2.63 7.14
C GLN A 141 -24.07 -2.21 5.73
N SER A 142 -23.62 -3.17 4.93
CA SER A 142 -23.34 -2.98 3.51
C SER A 142 -23.56 -4.29 2.77
N GLU A 143 -24.05 -4.19 1.54
CA GLU A 143 -24.16 -5.31 0.61
C GLU A 143 -22.79 -5.77 0.11
N LYS A 144 -21.80 -4.88 0.11
CA LYS A 144 -20.44 -5.14 -0.39
C LYS A 144 -19.44 -5.08 0.75
N THR A 145 -18.73 -6.18 0.94
CA THR A 145 -17.70 -6.31 1.98
C THR A 145 -16.47 -7.02 1.46
N VAL A 146 -15.33 -6.78 2.11
CA VAL A 146 -14.09 -7.53 1.89
C VAL A 146 -13.58 -8.11 3.21
N SER A 147 -12.98 -9.29 3.14
CA SER A 147 -12.30 -9.94 4.26
C SER A 147 -10.91 -10.36 3.82
N ILE A 148 -9.99 -10.53 4.78
CA ILE A 148 -8.67 -11.08 4.48
C ILE A 148 -8.67 -12.61 4.51
N ALA A 149 -7.77 -13.20 3.74
CA ALA A 149 -7.55 -14.63 3.69
C ALA A 149 -6.73 -15.14 4.89
N LYS A 150 -6.74 -16.46 5.10
CA LYS A 150 -6.02 -17.13 6.19
C LYS A 150 -4.49 -17.07 6.10
N ASN A 151 -3.95 -16.91 4.90
CA ASN A 151 -2.52 -16.94 4.62
C ASN A 151 -1.83 -15.58 4.79
N PHE A 152 -2.40 -14.69 5.61
CA PHE A 152 -1.72 -13.46 5.97
C PHE A 152 -0.39 -13.76 6.68
N THR A 153 0.53 -12.81 6.62
CA THR A 153 1.80 -12.88 7.33
C THR A 153 2.00 -11.63 8.17
N CYS A 154 2.71 -11.79 9.28
CA CYS A 154 3.17 -10.73 10.20
C CYS A 154 4.63 -11.03 10.56
N ASP A 155 5.43 -10.00 10.85
CA ASP A 155 6.87 -10.10 11.17
C ASP A 155 7.62 -11.01 10.19
N SER A 156 7.18 -11.00 8.94
CA SER A 156 7.79 -11.75 7.87
C SER A 156 8.81 -10.88 7.16
N PHE A 157 9.75 -11.50 6.45
CA PHE A 157 10.79 -10.78 5.71
C PHE A 157 11.72 -9.91 6.59
N VAL A 158 11.76 -10.15 7.90
CA VAL A 158 12.58 -9.37 8.84
C VAL A 158 14.06 -9.50 8.49
N GLY A 159 14.70 -8.40 8.12
CA GLY A 159 16.08 -8.37 7.62
C GLY A 159 16.28 -8.97 6.23
N GLU A 160 15.20 -9.39 5.55
CA GLU A 160 15.20 -10.12 4.28
C GLU A 160 14.60 -9.27 3.16
N GLU A 161 15.17 -8.08 2.94
CA GLU A 161 14.74 -7.12 1.91
C GLU A 161 14.65 -7.73 0.50
N TYR A 162 15.50 -8.71 0.19
CA TYR A 162 15.41 -9.45 -1.07
C TYR A 162 14.08 -10.21 -1.22
N LEU A 163 13.58 -10.82 -0.14
CA LEU A 163 12.29 -11.50 -0.16
C LEU A 163 11.12 -10.51 -0.25
N MET A 164 11.27 -9.31 0.34
CA MET A 164 10.29 -8.23 0.15
C MET A 164 10.18 -7.84 -1.33
N LEU A 165 11.31 -7.69 -2.03
CA LEU A 165 11.31 -7.41 -3.48
C LEU A 165 10.64 -8.51 -4.29
N LEU A 166 10.92 -9.78 -3.99
CA LEU A 166 10.26 -10.92 -4.66
C LEU A 166 8.76 -10.91 -4.41
N HIS A 167 8.32 -10.62 -3.19
CA HIS A 167 6.90 -10.52 -2.86
C HIS A 167 6.21 -9.38 -3.60
N LEU A 168 6.83 -8.20 -3.62
CA LEU A 168 6.32 -7.04 -4.37
C LEU A 168 6.20 -7.34 -5.87
N ALA A 169 7.17 -8.05 -6.45
CA ALA A 169 7.21 -8.35 -7.89
C ALA A 169 6.16 -9.38 -8.34
N HIS A 170 5.89 -10.36 -7.49
CA HIS A 170 5.13 -11.55 -7.86
C HIS A 170 3.77 -11.67 -7.17
N HIS A 171 3.52 -10.90 -6.11
CA HIS A 171 2.34 -11.05 -5.29
C HIS A 171 1.58 -9.74 -5.11
N GLY A 172 2.22 -8.73 -4.50
CA GLY A 172 1.55 -7.45 -4.25
C GLY A 172 2.21 -6.61 -3.16
N PRO A 173 1.54 -5.51 -2.76
CA PRO A 173 2.06 -4.56 -1.78
C PRO A 173 2.23 -5.16 -0.38
N LEU A 174 3.12 -4.55 0.40
CA LEU A 174 3.44 -4.93 1.77
C LEU A 174 3.03 -3.81 2.74
N ILE A 175 2.62 -4.19 3.93
CA ILE A 175 2.44 -3.29 5.07
C ILE A 175 3.76 -3.28 5.84
N ALA A 176 4.30 -2.12 6.18
CA ALA A 176 5.52 -2.02 6.97
C ALA A 176 5.40 -0.98 8.08
N ALA A 177 5.87 -1.31 9.28
CA ALA A 177 6.14 -0.32 10.29
C ALA A 177 7.55 0.29 10.07
N VAL A 178 7.65 1.60 10.25
CA VAL A 178 8.83 2.40 9.93
C VAL A 178 9.08 3.46 11.00
N ASP A 179 10.32 3.92 11.09
CA ASP A 179 10.63 5.18 11.75
C ASP A 179 10.44 6.34 10.74
N ALA A 180 9.42 7.16 10.97
CA ALA A 180 9.13 8.34 10.16
C ALA A 180 9.73 9.63 10.73
N THR A 181 10.72 9.54 11.63
CA THR A 181 11.39 10.72 12.21
C THR A 181 11.99 11.58 11.10
N GLY A 182 11.59 12.85 11.03
CA GLY A 182 12.09 13.78 10.02
C GLY A 182 11.32 13.77 8.71
N TRP A 183 10.34 12.89 8.52
CA TRP A 183 9.60 12.81 7.26
C TRP A 183 8.72 14.02 7.01
N GLN A 184 8.34 14.79 8.04
CA GLN A 184 7.52 15.99 7.87
C GLN A 184 8.14 17.04 6.92
N ASP A 185 9.46 16.98 6.74
CA ASP A 185 10.22 17.88 5.87
C ASP A 185 10.56 17.22 4.51
N TYR A 186 10.04 16.02 4.23
CA TYR A 186 10.27 15.31 2.97
C TYR A 186 9.49 15.97 1.82
N LEU A 187 10.22 16.44 0.81
CA LEU A 187 9.67 17.06 -0.39
C LEU A 187 9.92 16.23 -1.67
N GLY A 188 10.76 15.19 -1.60
CA GLY A 188 11.12 14.36 -2.75
C GLY A 188 12.52 13.74 -2.65
N GLY A 189 12.90 12.97 -3.67
CA GLY A 189 14.18 12.23 -3.71
C GLY A 189 14.14 10.89 -2.97
N ILE A 190 15.30 10.32 -2.66
CA ILE A 190 15.44 9.01 -1.99
C ILE A 190 16.00 9.22 -0.58
N ILE A 191 15.26 8.79 0.44
CA ILE A 191 15.72 8.76 1.83
C ILE A 191 16.81 7.69 1.95
N GLN A 192 17.99 8.13 2.37
CA GLN A 192 19.19 7.30 2.46
C GLN A 192 19.86 7.33 3.84
N PHE A 193 19.43 8.25 4.69
CA PHE A 193 19.99 8.53 6.01
C PHE A 193 18.86 9.12 6.88
N ASN A 194 19.07 9.09 8.19
CA ASN A 194 18.23 9.78 9.18
C ASN A 194 16.81 9.22 9.26
N CYS A 195 16.66 8.04 9.88
CA CYS A 195 15.39 7.49 10.40
C CYS A 195 15.65 6.14 11.09
N ASP A 196 16.79 5.93 11.76
CA ASP A 196 17.16 4.59 12.27
C ASP A 196 16.82 4.40 13.76
N ASN A 197 15.91 5.21 14.32
CA ASN A 197 15.59 5.24 15.75
C ASN A 197 14.57 4.17 16.15
N GLU A 198 13.34 4.53 16.49
CA GLU A 198 12.26 3.60 16.85
C GLU A 198 11.12 3.73 15.85
N ARG A 199 10.52 2.59 15.46
CA ARG A 199 9.35 2.58 14.58
C ARG A 199 8.20 3.33 15.27
N ASN A 200 7.61 4.27 14.54
CA ASN A 200 6.57 5.17 15.07
C ASN A 200 5.44 5.43 14.06
N HIS A 201 5.50 4.77 12.91
CA HIS A 201 4.60 4.99 11.79
C HIS A 201 4.41 3.70 11.00
N ALA A 202 3.35 3.63 10.19
CA ALA A 202 3.08 2.50 9.31
C ALA A 202 2.69 2.98 7.91
N VAL A 203 3.19 2.26 6.91
CA VAL A 203 3.10 2.62 5.49
C VAL A 203 2.80 1.40 4.64
N GLN A 204 2.44 1.65 3.38
CA GLN A 204 2.31 0.62 2.36
C GLN A 204 3.47 0.72 1.37
N ILE A 205 4.22 -0.36 1.19
CA ILE A 205 5.22 -0.49 0.14
C ILE A 205 4.51 -0.99 -1.12
N VAL A 206 4.49 -0.18 -2.18
CA VAL A 206 3.71 -0.47 -3.39
C VAL A 206 4.56 -0.96 -4.57
N GLY A 207 5.88 -0.83 -4.47
CA GLY A 207 6.79 -1.22 -5.52
C GLY A 207 8.21 -0.80 -5.22
N TYR A 208 9.04 -0.84 -6.25
CA TYR A 208 10.46 -0.53 -6.17
C TYR A 208 11.00 -0.08 -7.54
N ASP A 209 12.16 0.57 -7.54
CA ASP A 209 12.96 0.85 -8.72
C ASP A 209 14.40 0.37 -8.48
N LEU A 210 14.89 -0.51 -9.36
CA LEU A 210 16.26 -1.06 -9.33
C LEU A 210 17.13 -0.55 -10.50
N THR A 211 16.62 0.35 -11.32
CA THR A 211 17.26 0.79 -12.58
C THR A 211 18.28 1.91 -12.38
N GLY A 212 18.12 2.70 -11.32
CA GLY A 212 19.02 3.78 -10.95
C GLY A 212 20.25 3.34 -10.16
N GLU A 213 21.20 4.25 -9.98
CA GLU A 213 22.40 4.03 -9.15
C GLU A 213 22.06 3.74 -7.68
N ILE A 214 20.94 4.30 -7.20
CA ILE A 214 20.44 4.15 -5.85
C ILE A 214 19.07 3.47 -5.94
N PRO A 215 19.00 2.14 -5.77
CA PRO A 215 17.73 1.43 -5.79
C PRO A 215 16.86 1.82 -4.59
N TYR A 216 15.55 1.92 -4.79
CA TYR A 216 14.62 2.37 -3.76
C TYR A 216 13.25 1.69 -3.81
N TYR A 217 12.59 1.60 -2.66
CA TYR A 217 11.17 1.27 -2.54
C TYR A 217 10.32 2.51 -2.82
N ILE A 218 9.17 2.29 -3.46
CA ILE A 218 8.11 3.29 -3.59
C ILE A 218 7.13 3.03 -2.45
N VAL A 219 6.96 4.01 -1.57
CA VAL A 219 6.22 3.88 -0.32
C VAL A 219 5.09 4.89 -0.30
N ARG A 220 3.85 4.40 -0.14
CA ARG A 220 2.66 5.21 0.02
C ARG A 220 2.52 5.65 1.48
N ASN A 221 2.34 6.94 1.69
CA ASN A 221 2.05 7.53 2.98
C ASN A 221 0.56 7.87 3.12
N SER A 222 0.12 8.12 4.35
CA SER A 222 -1.27 8.46 4.71
C SER A 222 -1.44 9.93 5.13
N TRP A 223 -0.53 10.81 4.69
CA TRP A 223 -0.51 12.24 5.05
C TRP A 223 -1.04 13.17 3.94
N GLY A 224 -1.83 12.62 3.01
CA GLY A 224 -2.40 13.37 1.89
C GLY A 224 -1.46 13.49 0.70
N THR A 225 -1.99 13.99 -0.42
CA THR A 225 -1.28 14.11 -1.71
C THR A 225 -0.24 15.22 -1.72
N GLU A 226 -0.42 16.26 -0.90
CA GLU A 226 0.54 17.37 -0.76
C GLU A 226 1.87 16.93 -0.09
N PHE A 227 1.92 15.73 0.49
CA PHE A 227 3.14 15.18 1.08
C PHE A 227 4.06 14.58 0.00
N GLY A 228 5.35 14.96 0.02
CA GLY A 228 6.37 14.31 -0.79
C GLY A 228 6.05 14.32 -2.30
N ASN A 229 6.13 13.16 -2.93
CA ASN A 229 5.78 12.98 -4.34
C ASN A 229 4.33 12.48 -4.44
N ASP A 230 3.35 13.39 -4.42
CA ASP A 230 1.92 13.07 -4.56
C ASP A 230 1.40 12.07 -3.49
N GLY A 231 1.87 12.20 -2.25
CA GLY A 231 1.57 11.31 -1.12
C GLY A 231 2.53 10.14 -0.95
N TYR A 232 3.57 10.06 -1.78
CA TYR A 232 4.58 9.00 -1.75
C TYR A 232 5.96 9.51 -1.34
N LEU A 233 6.78 8.58 -0.88
CA LEU A 233 8.19 8.77 -0.62
C LEU A 233 9.00 7.57 -1.13
N ASN A 234 10.30 7.80 -1.34
CA ASN A 234 11.22 6.76 -1.77
C ASN A 234 12.24 6.46 -0.67
N ILE A 235 12.44 5.18 -0.36
CA ILE A 235 13.37 4.73 0.69
C ILE A 235 14.40 3.79 0.07
N VAL A 236 15.69 4.02 0.33
CA VAL A 236 16.77 3.19 -0.24
C VAL A 236 16.65 1.72 0.16
N ILE A 237 16.92 0.84 -0.81
CA ILE A 237 16.93 -0.62 -0.63
C ILE A 237 18.28 -1.08 -0.08
N GLY A 238 18.27 -2.12 0.76
CA GLY A 238 19.45 -2.87 1.19
C GLY A 238 20.18 -2.30 2.40
N LYS A 239 19.54 -1.39 3.13
CA LYS A 239 20.10 -0.76 4.34
C LYS A 239 19.21 -0.91 5.58
N ASN A 240 18.06 -1.60 5.47
CA ASN A 240 16.98 -1.54 6.44
C ASN A 240 16.66 -0.08 6.84
N MET A 241 16.71 0.83 5.86
CA MET A 241 16.54 2.26 6.08
C MET A 241 15.15 2.51 6.66
N CYS A 242 15.06 3.38 7.67
CA CYS A 242 13.82 3.64 8.38
C CYS A 242 13.23 2.40 9.08
N ARG A 243 14.04 1.36 9.33
CA ARG A 243 13.60 0.06 9.87
C ARG A 243 12.52 -0.63 9.05
N ILE A 244 12.47 -0.33 7.74
CA ILE A 244 11.41 -0.78 6.83
C ILE A 244 11.26 -2.30 6.74
N ALA A 245 12.30 -3.06 7.10
CA ALA A 245 12.34 -4.50 7.05
C ALA A 245 12.35 -5.13 8.46
N GLU A 246 11.71 -4.53 9.46
CA GLU A 246 11.65 -5.08 10.83
C GLU A 246 10.28 -5.59 11.28
N GLU A 247 9.20 -5.07 10.70
CA GLU A 247 7.82 -5.50 10.97
C GLU A 247 7.06 -5.33 9.66
N VAL A 248 6.98 -6.42 8.90
CA VAL A 248 6.39 -6.43 7.57
C VAL A 248 5.29 -7.48 7.53
N SER A 249 4.12 -7.04 7.08
CA SER A 249 2.93 -7.87 6.94
C SER A 249 2.48 -7.93 5.47
N ALA A 250 1.94 -9.07 5.08
CA ALA A 250 1.30 -9.27 3.77
C ALA A 250 -0.08 -9.87 3.99
N VAL A 251 -1.03 -9.50 3.14
CA VAL A 251 -2.41 -9.99 3.21
C VAL A 251 -2.91 -10.36 1.84
N ASP A 252 -3.77 -11.37 1.77
CA ASP A 252 -4.63 -11.66 0.63
C ASP A 252 -6.08 -11.34 1.00
N VAL A 253 -6.95 -11.15 0.00
CA VAL A 253 -8.37 -10.87 0.21
C VAL A 253 -9.27 -11.98 -0.34
N ILE A 254 -10.37 -12.27 0.35
CA ILE A 254 -11.39 -13.25 -0.06
C ILE A 254 -12.68 -12.60 -0.51
#